data_AF-K0EVE3-F1
#
_entry.id   AF-K0EVE3-F1
#
_cell.length_a   1.000
_cell.length_b   1.000
_cell.length_c   1.000
_cell.angle_alpha   90.00
_cell.angle_beta   90.00
_cell.angle_gamma   90.00
#
_symmetry.space_group_name_H-M   'P 1'
#
loop_
_entity.id
_entity.type
_entity.pdbx_description
1 polymer ?
#
loop_
_entity_poly.entity_id
_entity_poly.type
_entity_poly.pdbx_seq_one_letter_code
_entity_poly.pdbx_strand_id
1 'polypeptide(L)' 'MPELCSGCPACVLVCPVDCIYVDEDWAATGNELWSQIDPTVRGD' A
#
# COMPACT_ATOMS: atom_id res chain seq x y z
N MET A 1 5.14 0.95 1.97
CA MET A 1 4.31 -0.01 2.71
C MET A 1 2.85 0.20 2.34
N PRO A 2 2.39 -0.43 1.24
CA PRO A 2 0.96 -0.45 0.90
C PRO A 2 0.07 -0.87 2.08
N GLU A 3 0.55 -1.78 2.93
CA GLU A 3 -0.09 -2.26 4.16
C GLU A 3 -0.27 -1.19 5.25
N LEU A 4 0.48 -0.08 5.20
CA LEU A 4 0.30 1.07 6.10
C LEU A 4 -0.53 2.21 5.48
N CYS A 5 -0.95 2.06 4.23
CA CYS A 5 -1.77 3.07 3.58
C CYS A 5 -3.15 3.11 4.26
N SER A 6 -3.54 4.27 4.79
CA SER A 6 -4.85 4.48 5.41
C SER A 6 -5.94 4.92 4.43
N GLY A 7 -5.60 5.11 3.14
CA GLY A 7 -6.50 5.69 2.14
C GLY A 7 -6.72 7.20 2.27
N CYS A 8 -5.98 7.89 3.15
CA CYS A 8 -6.02 9.35 3.26
C CYS A 8 -5.27 10.03 2.09
N PRO A 9 -5.77 11.15 1.53
CA PRO A 9 -5.14 11.82 0.39
C PRO A 9 -3.90 12.67 0.78
N ALA A 10 -3.41 12.61 2.01
CA ALA A 10 -2.33 13.46 2.49
C ALA A 10 -1.05 13.34 1.64
N CYS A 11 -0.69 12.13 1.21
CA CYS A 11 0.48 11.89 0.35
C CYS A 11 0.32 12.50 -1.05
N VAL A 12 -0.89 12.53 -1.60
CA VAL A 12 -1.20 13.17 -2.89
C VAL A 12 -1.03 14.67 -2.80
N LEU A 13 -1.57 15.29 -1.75
CA LEU A 13 -1.53 16.75 -1.58
C LEU A 13 -0.12 17.33 -1.38
N VAL A 14 0.82 16.54 -0.85
CA VAL A 14 2.19 17.00 -0.53
C VAL A 14 3.22 16.64 -1.60
N CYS A 15 2.86 15.85 -2.61
CA CYS A 15 3.82 15.38 -3.60
C CYS A 15 4.30 16.55 -4.48
N PRO A 16 5.60 16.93 -4.46
CA PRO A 16 6.09 18.10 -5.17
C PRO A 16 6.22 17.90 -6.69
N VAL A 17 6.06 16.66 -7.15
CA VAL A 17 6.29 16.23 -8.54
C VAL A 17 5.07 15.47 -9.09
N ASP A 18 3.93 15.53 -8.39
CA ASP A 18 2.68 14.89 -8.79
C ASP A 18 2.85 13.43 -9.23
N CYS A 19 3.66 12.64 -8.51
CA CYS A 19 3.93 11.23 -8.85
C CYS A 19 2.92 10.24 -8.25
N ILE A 20 2.02 10.71 -7.38
CA ILE A 20 1.03 9.87 -6.70
C ILE A 20 -0.36 10.47 -6.88
N TYR A 21 -1.35 9.61 -7.11
CA TYR A 21 -2.72 9.97 -7.40
C TYR A 21 -3.69 9.14 -6.55
N VAL A 22 -4.91 9.65 -6.40
CA VAL A 22 -6.01 8.85 -5.84
C VAL A 22 -6.49 7.89 -6.92
N ASP A 23 -6.57 6.61 -6.58
CA ASP A 23 -7.15 5.55 -7.40
C ASP A 23 -8.52 5.19 -6.82
N GLU A 24 -9.58 5.37 -7.62
CA GLU A 24 -10.97 5.14 -7.19
C GLU A 24 -11.28 3.67 -6.95
N ASP A 25 -10.52 2.77 -7.57
CA ASP A 25 -10.66 1.32 -7.44
C ASP A 25 -9.72 0.74 -6.35
N TRP A 26 -9.00 1.61 -5.62
CA TRP A 26 -8.06 1.16 -4.61
C TRP A 26 -8.78 0.46 -3.45
N ALA A 27 -8.28 -0.73 -3.13
CA ALA A 27 -8.65 -1.48 -1.93
C ALA A 27 -7.40 -1.97 -1.22
N ALA A 28 -7.49 -2.09 0.11
CA ALA A 28 -6.41 -2.67 0.89
C ALA A 28 -6.11 -4.10 0.40
N THR A 29 -4.84 -4.37 0.12
CA THR A 29 -4.37 -5.71 -0.24
C THR A 29 -4.70 -6.70 0.89
N GLY A 30 -5.40 -7.78 0.56
CA GLY A 30 -5.81 -8.79 1.53
C GLY A 30 -4.63 -9.54 2.16
N ASN A 31 -4.80 -10.00 3.41
CA ASN A 31 -3.78 -10.72 4.18
C ASN A 31 -3.23 -11.96 3.47
N GLU A 32 -4.04 -12.64 2.66
CA GLU A 32 -3.61 -13.82 1.90
C GLU A 32 -2.39 -13.52 1.00
N LEU A 33 -2.34 -12.32 0.41
CA LEU A 33 -1.21 -11.94 -0.44
C LEU A 33 0.03 -11.60 0.39
N TRP A 34 -0.15 -10.92 1.53
CA TRP A 34 0.95 -10.58 2.43
C TRP A 34 1.63 -11.82 3.01
N SER A 35 0.86 -12.88 3.30
CA SER A 35 1.39 -14.16 3.77
C SER A 35 2.39 -14.80 2.79
N GLN A 36 2.36 -14.46 1.50
CA GLN A 36 3.28 -15.01 0.51
C GLN A 36 4.68 -14.40 0.57
N ILE A 37 4.82 -13.21 1.17
CA ILE A 37 6.09 -12.48 1.25
C ILE A 37 6.58 -12.29 2.68
N ASP A 38 5.81 -12.71 3.68
CA ASP A 38 6.24 -12.72 5.07
C ASP A 38 7.44 -13.67 5.24
N PRO A 39 8.61 -13.18 5.71
CA PRO A 39 9.78 -14.01 5.90
C PRO A 39 9.56 -15.18 6.86
N THR A 40 8.71 -14.98 7.86
CA THR A 40 8.39 -16.01 8.85
C THR A 40 7.59 -17.17 8.26
N VAL A 41 6.85 -16.92 7.17
CA VAL A 41 6.13 -17.95 6.41
C VAL A 41 7.04 -18.58 5.36
N ARG A 42 7.88 -17.78 4.70
CA ARG A 42 8.78 -18.23 3.62
C ARG A 42 10.03 -18.99 4.13
N GLY A 43 10.40 -18.82 5.40
CA GLY A 43 11.50 -19.53 6.04
C GLY A 43 12.90 -18.96 5.74
N ASP A 44 12.99 -17.68 5.39
CA ASP A 44 14.25 -16.92 5.27
C ASP A 44 14.72 -16.26 6.58
#